data_AF-A0A954Y1X9-F1
#
_entry.id   AF-A0A954Y1X9-F1
#
_cell.length_a   1.000
_cell.length_b   1.000
_cell.length_c   1.000
_cell.angle_alpha   90.00
_cell.angle_beta   90.00
_cell.angle_gamma   90.00
#
_symmetry.space_group_name_H-M   'P 1'
#
loop_
_entity.id
_entity.type
_entity.pdbx_description
1 polymer ?
#
loop_
_entity_poly.entity_id
_entity_poly.type
_entity_poly.pdbx_seq_one_letter_code
_entity_poly.pdbx_strand_id
1 'polypeptide(L)'
;MKTITILLLFLAGLAQVSFGAQARTWKDKSGKYGVKAELVAYSDDDAILQREDRRLVSIAIKDLSEEDQKYLESEQARQSSDSNLGKQQTWKMLSGLEVIGNVVDYTRRDVTVQRRRGKVYVNDRVYDNLPQVYQRIVPLVVSHFEENRVHDEKTLTSWLVHQKGQPHTYTCEGVVLELPSGDEYAIPFFLFSEQSLELLQPGWQEWAASQNDYDAKQDAAFRLQSLAAASQQNADVNQQIARMQLGLQAVEVGATSLWEVMLYPGRGVPGPPLCVVVPGRDSRAASANAMQRNPGYTPGPVRKVAGW
;
A
#
# COMPACT_ATOMS: atom_id res chain seq x y z
N MET A 1 15.44 67.16 -13.43
CA MET A 1 15.34 66.43 -12.14
C MET A 1 14.00 65.72 -12.07
N LYS A 2 14.00 64.49 -11.54
CA LYS A 2 12.89 63.56 -11.26
C LYS A 2 12.51 62.55 -12.36
N THR A 3 13.45 61.63 -12.56
CA THR A 3 13.30 60.15 -12.48
C THR A 3 12.07 59.46 -13.07
N ILE A 4 12.36 58.67 -14.11
CA ILE A 4 11.61 57.54 -14.65
C ILE A 4 11.61 56.39 -13.62
N THR A 5 10.44 55.83 -13.31
CA THR A 5 10.31 54.56 -12.56
C THR A 5 9.76 53.50 -13.51
N ILE A 6 10.65 52.63 -13.99
CA ILE A 6 10.32 51.39 -14.70
C ILE A 6 10.12 50.31 -13.62
N LEU A 7 8.91 49.79 -13.51
CA LEU A 7 8.59 48.65 -12.64
C LEU A 7 8.87 47.35 -13.44
N LEU A 8 10.02 46.75 -13.19
CA LEU A 8 10.38 45.40 -13.64
C LEU A 8 9.71 44.38 -12.73
N LEU A 9 8.65 43.73 -13.22
CA LEU A 9 8.03 42.57 -12.56
C LEU A 9 8.80 41.31 -12.93
N PHE A 10 9.72 40.91 -12.04
CA PHE A 10 10.35 39.59 -12.03
C PHE A 10 9.32 38.57 -11.54
N LEU A 11 8.61 37.91 -12.46
CA LEU A 11 7.81 36.73 -12.12
C LEU A 11 8.73 35.50 -12.16
N ALA A 12 9.41 35.23 -11.04
CA ALA A 12 10.15 34.00 -10.85
C ALA A 12 9.14 32.83 -10.76
N GLY A 13 9.17 31.95 -11.75
CA GLY A 13 8.38 30.74 -11.78
C GLY A 13 8.78 29.81 -10.64
N LEU A 14 7.83 29.55 -9.73
CA LEU A 14 7.87 28.40 -8.83
C LEU A 14 7.70 27.13 -9.67
N ALA A 15 8.81 26.59 -10.15
CA ALA A 15 8.87 25.21 -10.57
C ALA A 15 8.63 24.35 -9.32
N GLN A 16 7.44 23.78 -9.20
CA GLN A 16 7.19 22.72 -8.24
C GLN A 16 7.98 21.49 -8.70
N VAL A 17 9.15 21.30 -8.10
CA VAL A 17 9.93 20.07 -8.23
C VAL A 17 9.16 19.01 -7.46
N SER A 18 8.48 18.12 -8.18
CA SER A 18 7.93 16.90 -7.60
C SER A 18 9.10 16.04 -7.12
N PHE A 19 9.39 16.06 -5.82
CA PHE A 19 10.33 15.16 -5.18
C PHE A 19 9.66 13.78 -5.00
N GLY A 20 9.68 12.97 -6.06
CA GLY A 20 9.61 11.53 -5.89
C GLY A 20 10.96 11.04 -5.37
N ALA A 21 10.97 10.17 -4.36
CA ALA A 21 12.19 9.60 -3.82
C ALA A 21 13.00 8.97 -4.97
N GLN A 22 14.14 9.58 -5.30
CA GLN A 22 14.93 9.15 -6.45
C GLN A 22 15.76 7.93 -6.07
N ALA A 23 15.68 6.86 -6.87
CA ALA A 23 16.56 5.71 -6.72
C ALA A 23 18.02 6.16 -6.70
N ARG A 24 18.72 5.95 -5.57
CA ARG A 24 20.12 6.31 -5.36
C ARG A 24 20.99 5.06 -5.20
N THR A 25 22.30 5.23 -5.32
CA THR A 25 23.24 4.14 -5.02
C THR A 25 23.63 4.21 -3.55
N TRP A 26 23.19 3.23 -2.79
CA TRP A 26 23.55 3.00 -1.39
C TRP A 26 24.83 2.18 -1.33
N LYS A 27 25.78 2.55 -0.47
CA LYS A 27 27.07 1.88 -0.34
C LYS A 27 27.22 1.27 1.04
N ASP A 28 27.95 0.17 1.10
CA ASP A 28 28.39 -0.41 2.36
C ASP A 28 29.47 0.45 3.03
N LYS A 29 29.78 0.17 4.29
CA LYS A 29 30.80 0.87 5.08
C LYS A 29 32.19 0.86 4.42
N SER A 30 32.53 -0.15 3.63
CA SER A 30 33.79 -0.19 2.89
C SER A 30 33.78 0.61 1.59
N GLY A 31 32.59 1.00 1.11
CA GLY A 31 32.38 1.69 -0.16
C GLY A 31 32.62 0.83 -1.41
N LYS A 32 32.93 -0.46 -1.25
CA LYS A 32 33.24 -1.38 -2.36
C LYS A 32 32.00 -1.99 -2.98
N TYR A 33 30.93 -2.12 -2.20
CA TYR A 33 29.68 -2.71 -2.61
C TYR A 33 28.60 -1.63 -2.61
N GLY A 34 27.87 -1.55 -3.71
CA GLY A 34 26.80 -0.58 -3.87
C GLY A 34 25.54 -1.23 -4.43
N VAL A 35 24.39 -0.81 -3.94
CA VAL A 35 23.07 -1.21 -4.44
C VAL A 35 22.30 0.02 -4.88
N LYS A 36 21.76 -0.02 -6.10
CA LYS A 36 20.85 1.02 -6.58
C LYS A 36 19.44 0.70 -6.09
N ALA A 37 18.90 1.58 -5.27
CA ALA A 37 17.61 1.37 -4.61
C ALA A 37 16.96 2.70 -4.18
N GLU A 38 15.64 2.66 -4.04
CA GLU A 38 14.83 3.72 -3.44
C GLU A 38 14.69 3.50 -1.93
N LEU A 39 14.71 4.59 -1.15
CA LEU A 39 14.42 4.52 0.28
C LEU A 39 12.92 4.34 0.47
N VAL A 40 12.54 3.23 1.09
CA VAL A 40 11.14 2.99 1.46
C VAL A 40 10.87 3.62 2.82
N ALA A 41 11.72 3.31 3.81
CA ALA A 41 11.69 3.88 5.15
C ALA A 41 13.00 3.59 5.90
N TYR A 42 13.24 4.23 7.04
CA TYR A 42 14.32 3.89 7.98
C TYR A 42 13.89 4.08 9.46
N SER A 43 14.48 3.29 10.36
CA SER A 43 14.40 3.44 11.82
C SER A 43 15.76 3.90 12.38
N ASP A 44 15.97 3.79 13.69
CA ASP A 44 17.26 4.09 14.32
C ASP A 44 18.36 3.09 13.94
N ASP A 45 17.98 1.83 13.68
CA ASP A 45 18.93 0.74 13.43
C ASP A 45 18.93 0.21 11.99
N ASP A 46 17.79 0.27 11.29
CA ASP A 46 17.60 -0.36 9.97
C ASP A 46 17.11 0.63 8.91
N ALA A 47 17.62 0.48 7.68
CA ALA A 47 17.09 1.14 6.48
C ALA A 47 16.47 0.10 5.54
N ILE A 48 15.24 0.36 5.10
CA ILE A 48 14.50 -0.49 4.17
C ILE A 48 14.58 0.08 2.77
N LEU A 49 15.19 -0.68 1.87
CA LEU A 49 15.50 -0.26 0.51
C LEU A 49 14.74 -1.11 -0.52
N GLN A 50 14.18 -0.47 -1.54
CA GLN A 50 13.58 -1.15 -2.70
C GLN A 50 14.51 -1.08 -3.90
N ARG A 51 14.96 -2.23 -4.36
CA ARG A 51 15.82 -2.35 -5.54
C ARG A 51 15.02 -2.19 -6.84
N GLU A 52 15.72 -2.00 -7.96
CA GLU A 52 15.10 -1.91 -9.30
C GLU A 52 14.26 -3.15 -9.67
N ASP A 53 14.62 -4.33 -9.16
CA ASP A 53 13.86 -5.58 -9.32
C ASP A 53 12.64 -5.67 -8.38
N ARG A 54 12.33 -4.58 -7.67
CA ARG A 54 11.24 -4.42 -6.71
C ARG A 54 11.37 -5.26 -5.44
N ARG A 55 12.50 -5.93 -5.24
CA ARG A 55 12.78 -6.65 -4.00
C ARG A 55 13.15 -5.68 -2.90
N LEU A 56 12.69 -5.98 -1.70
CA LEU A 56 13.00 -5.24 -0.50
C LEU A 56 14.19 -5.86 0.21
N VAL A 57 15.05 -4.99 0.72
CA VAL A 57 16.23 -5.37 1.49
C VAL A 57 16.27 -4.50 2.74
N SER A 58 16.36 -5.14 3.90
CA SER A 58 16.69 -4.48 5.17
C SER A 58 18.21 -4.45 5.30
N ILE A 59 18.77 -3.27 5.59
CA ILE A 59 20.21 -3.10 5.83
C ILE A 59 20.38 -2.34 7.14
N ALA A 60 21.21 -2.85 8.03
CA ALA A 60 21.54 -2.14 9.25
C ALA A 60 22.27 -0.83 8.92
N ILE A 61 21.85 0.29 9.51
CA ILE A 61 22.37 1.63 9.21
C ILE A 61 23.88 1.72 9.48
N LYS A 62 24.35 1.03 10.53
CA LYS A 62 25.78 0.92 10.88
C LYS A 62 26.66 0.32 9.77
N ASP A 63 26.07 -0.47 8.88
CA ASP A 63 26.74 -1.14 7.77
C ASP A 63 26.71 -0.30 6.48
N LEU A 64 25.98 0.82 6.47
CA LEU A 64 26.00 1.80 5.39
C LEU A 64 27.23 2.71 5.46
N SER A 65 27.56 3.34 4.33
CA SER A 65 28.61 4.37 4.27
C SER A 65 28.24 5.60 5.09
N GLU A 66 29.25 6.36 5.56
CA GLU A 66 29.00 7.61 6.31
C GLU A 66 28.18 8.64 5.51
N GLU A 67 28.31 8.63 4.18
CA GLU A 67 27.53 9.50 3.29
C GLU A 67 26.05 9.10 3.27
N ASP A 68 25.75 7.81 3.25
CA ASP A 68 24.38 7.29 3.27
C ASP A 68 23.75 7.45 4.66
N GLN A 69 24.51 7.28 5.74
CA GLN A 69 24.05 7.56 7.10
C GLN A 69 23.64 9.03 7.26
N LYS A 70 24.47 9.97 6.81
CA LYS A 70 24.13 11.41 6.81
C LYS A 70 22.93 11.75 5.96
N TYR A 71 22.71 11.00 4.87
CA TYR A 71 21.51 11.19 4.07
C TYR A 71 20.25 10.80 4.83
N LEU A 72 20.26 9.73 5.63
CA LEU A 72 19.10 9.34 6.43
C LEU A 72 18.68 10.42 7.45
N GLU A 73 19.63 11.25 7.90
CA GLU A 73 19.35 12.41 8.77
C GLU A 73 18.73 13.61 8.01
N SER A 74 18.71 13.57 6.68
CA SER A 74 18.26 14.69 5.85
C SER A 74 16.73 14.80 5.76
N GLU A 75 16.26 16.02 5.52
CA GLU A 75 14.84 16.30 5.28
C GLU A 75 14.30 15.57 4.04
N GLN A 76 15.14 15.35 3.02
CA GLN A 76 14.74 14.59 1.84
C GLN A 76 14.47 13.12 2.17
N ALA A 77 15.25 12.51 3.05
CA ALA A 77 15.04 11.13 3.49
C ALA A 77 13.77 11.00 4.33
N ARG A 78 13.50 11.96 5.24
CA ARG A 78 12.24 12.03 5.99
C ARG A 78 11.03 12.12 5.08
N GLN A 79 11.01 13.08 4.17
CA GLN A 79 9.89 13.26 3.23
C GLN A 79 9.66 12.04 2.35
N SER A 80 10.74 11.38 1.91
CA SER A 80 10.65 10.15 1.12
C SER A 80 10.04 9.01 1.93
N SER A 81 10.49 8.82 3.18
CA SER A 81 9.96 7.83 4.12
C SER A 81 8.49 8.10 4.43
N ASP A 82 8.14 9.33 4.82
CA ASP A 82 6.78 9.72 5.19
C ASP A 82 5.81 9.59 4.01
N SER A 83 6.24 10.00 2.81
CA SER A 83 5.43 9.86 1.60
C SER A 83 5.21 8.39 1.23
N ASN A 84 6.13 7.50 1.56
CA ASN A 84 6.02 6.08 1.25
C ASN A 84 5.18 5.35 2.30
N LEU A 85 5.41 5.61 3.59
CA LEU A 85 4.63 5.07 4.71
C LEU A 85 3.19 5.59 4.73
N GLY A 86 2.97 6.84 4.32
CA GLY A 86 1.65 7.48 4.31
C GLY A 86 0.73 7.08 3.15
N LYS A 87 1.18 6.25 2.21
CA LYS A 87 0.32 5.73 1.12
C LYS A 87 -0.65 4.70 1.68
N GLN A 88 -1.94 4.92 1.45
CA GLN A 88 -2.99 3.97 1.86
C GLN A 88 -2.74 2.58 1.29
N GLN A 89 -2.71 1.58 2.17
CA GLN A 89 -2.52 0.18 1.79
C GLN A 89 -3.87 -0.51 1.59
N THR A 90 -3.95 -1.41 0.62
CA THR A 90 -5.17 -2.20 0.33
C THR A 90 -4.92 -3.67 0.59
N TRP A 91 -5.64 -4.23 1.56
CA TRP A 91 -5.48 -5.61 2.01
C TRP A 91 -6.63 -6.46 1.53
N LYS A 92 -6.30 -7.59 0.91
CA LYS A 92 -7.29 -8.52 0.40
C LYS A 92 -7.58 -9.58 1.46
N MET A 93 -8.85 -9.66 1.85
CA MET A 93 -9.37 -10.64 2.80
C MET A 93 -9.68 -11.97 2.10
N LEU A 94 -9.75 -13.06 2.87
CA LEU A 94 -10.12 -14.39 2.39
C LEU A 94 -11.50 -14.42 1.73
N SER A 95 -12.42 -13.57 2.20
CA SER A 95 -13.74 -13.38 1.61
C SER A 95 -13.73 -12.72 0.22
N GLY A 96 -12.57 -12.23 -0.23
CA GLY A 96 -12.41 -11.44 -1.45
C GLY A 96 -12.66 -9.94 -1.25
N LEU A 97 -13.06 -9.50 -0.05
CA LEU A 97 -13.23 -8.09 0.28
C LEU A 97 -11.87 -7.39 0.39
N GLU A 98 -11.80 -6.15 -0.06
CA GLU A 98 -10.61 -5.30 0.06
C GLU A 98 -10.81 -4.30 1.21
N VAL A 99 -9.84 -4.22 2.12
CA VAL A 99 -9.82 -3.27 3.24
C VAL A 99 -8.70 -2.28 3.04
N ILE A 100 -9.05 -1.00 3.10
CA ILE A 100 -8.08 0.10 3.03
C ILE A 100 -7.65 0.45 4.46
N GLY A 101 -6.35 0.36 4.74
CA GLY A 101 -5.78 0.69 6.04
C GLY A 101 -4.31 0.33 6.12
N ASN A 102 -3.56 0.98 6.99
CA ASN A 102 -2.13 0.76 7.17
C ASN A 102 -1.92 -0.33 8.23
N VAL A 103 -1.10 -1.33 7.93
CA VAL A 103 -0.67 -2.27 8.97
C VAL A 103 0.38 -1.57 9.82
N VAL A 104 0.13 -1.46 11.13
CA VAL A 104 0.97 -0.68 12.05
C VAL A 104 1.72 -1.52 13.07
N ASP A 105 1.23 -2.71 13.44
CA ASP A 105 1.89 -3.60 14.41
C ASP A 105 1.43 -5.05 14.25
N TYR A 106 2.16 -5.98 14.88
CA TYR A 106 1.73 -7.35 15.12
C TYR A 106 0.98 -7.47 16.44
N THR A 107 0.11 -8.47 16.55
CA THR A 107 -0.65 -8.70 17.78
C THR A 107 -0.90 -10.18 18.04
N ARG A 108 -0.74 -10.58 19.30
CA ARG A 108 -1.27 -11.83 19.87
C ARG A 108 -2.26 -11.48 20.96
N ARG A 109 -3.52 -11.90 20.84
CA ARG A 109 -4.55 -11.63 21.86
C ARG A 109 -5.47 -12.82 22.06
N ASP A 110 -5.83 -13.05 23.31
CA ASP A 110 -6.88 -13.99 23.66
C ASP A 110 -8.26 -13.34 23.49
N VAL A 111 -9.17 -14.07 22.86
CA VAL A 111 -10.56 -13.70 22.66
C VAL A 111 -11.42 -14.70 23.41
N THR A 112 -11.97 -14.28 24.54
CA THR A 112 -12.89 -15.06 25.36
C THR A 112 -14.33 -14.70 25.03
N VAL A 113 -15.09 -15.65 24.52
CA VAL A 113 -16.54 -15.55 24.27
C VAL A 113 -17.30 -16.37 25.29
N GLN A 114 -18.36 -15.78 25.85
CA GLN A 114 -19.22 -16.46 26.80
C GLN A 114 -20.62 -15.85 26.85
N ARG A 115 -21.59 -16.62 27.35
CA ARG A 115 -22.97 -16.15 27.55
C ARG A 115 -23.29 -16.04 29.03
N ARG A 116 -23.61 -14.83 29.50
CA ARG A 116 -23.98 -14.56 30.91
C ARG A 116 -25.28 -13.79 30.96
N ARG A 117 -26.24 -14.25 31.77
CA ARG A 117 -27.56 -13.60 31.98
C ARG A 117 -28.28 -13.23 30.68
N GLY A 118 -28.24 -14.12 29.69
CA GLY A 118 -28.91 -13.92 28.40
C GLY A 118 -28.14 -13.09 27.36
N LYS A 119 -27.02 -12.46 27.73
CA LYS A 119 -26.20 -11.63 26.83
C LYS A 119 -24.89 -12.32 26.47
N VAL A 120 -24.38 -12.04 25.27
CA VAL A 120 -23.06 -12.49 24.81
C VAL A 120 -22.00 -11.47 25.24
N TYR A 121 -20.92 -11.97 25.82
CA TYR A 121 -19.76 -11.17 26.23
C TYR A 121 -18.52 -11.63 25.47
N VAL A 122 -17.71 -10.67 25.05
CA VAL A 122 -16.39 -10.85 24.45
C VAL A 122 -15.39 -10.07 25.29
N ASN A 123 -14.40 -10.72 25.90
CA ASN A 123 -13.42 -10.08 26.80
C ASN A 123 -14.08 -9.11 27.80
N ASP A 124 -15.15 -9.59 28.46
CA ASP A 124 -15.99 -8.87 29.43
C ASP A 124 -16.82 -7.68 28.90
N ARG A 125 -16.80 -7.40 27.60
CA ARG A 125 -17.68 -6.41 26.97
C ARG A 125 -18.89 -7.08 26.35
N VAL A 126 -20.06 -6.43 26.43
CA VAL A 126 -21.27 -6.90 25.73
C VAL A 126 -21.01 -6.83 24.23
N TYR A 127 -21.30 -7.92 23.52
CA TYR A 127 -21.06 -8.05 22.08
C TYR A 127 -21.70 -6.90 21.27
N ASP A 128 -22.95 -6.55 21.57
CA ASP A 128 -23.70 -5.49 20.87
C ASP A 128 -23.07 -4.10 21.02
N ASN A 129 -22.25 -3.90 22.06
CA ASN A 129 -21.56 -2.64 22.34
C ASN A 129 -20.16 -2.59 21.70
N LEU A 130 -19.72 -3.66 21.04
CA LEU A 130 -18.46 -3.65 20.31
C LEU A 130 -18.58 -2.83 19.02
N PRO A 131 -17.48 -2.24 18.53
CA PRO A 131 -17.42 -1.71 17.17
C PRO A 131 -17.93 -2.72 16.14
N GLN A 132 -18.60 -2.24 15.08
CA GLN A 132 -19.18 -3.11 14.03
C GLN A 132 -18.16 -4.07 13.40
N VAL A 133 -16.90 -3.64 13.28
CA VAL A 133 -15.80 -4.47 12.78
C VAL A 133 -15.62 -5.71 13.66
N TYR A 134 -15.56 -5.54 14.98
CA TYR A 134 -15.42 -6.66 15.92
C TYR A 134 -16.68 -7.53 16.00
N GLN A 135 -17.87 -6.95 15.84
CA GLN A 135 -19.10 -7.75 15.72
C GLN A 135 -19.04 -8.70 14.51
N ARG A 136 -18.39 -8.30 13.41
CA ARG A 136 -18.19 -9.20 12.26
C ARG A 136 -17.03 -10.17 12.43
N ILE A 137 -15.95 -9.77 13.11
CA ILE A 137 -14.76 -10.61 13.30
C ILE A 137 -15.02 -11.73 14.31
N VAL A 138 -15.70 -11.45 15.43
CA VAL A 138 -15.85 -12.43 16.52
C VAL A 138 -16.53 -13.73 16.07
N PRO A 139 -17.63 -13.74 15.30
CA PRO A 139 -18.20 -14.97 14.76
C PRO A 139 -17.22 -15.73 13.87
N LEU A 140 -16.39 -15.03 13.09
CA LEU A 140 -15.39 -15.66 12.21
C LEU A 140 -14.23 -16.28 13.00
N VAL A 141 -13.84 -15.68 14.13
CA VAL A 141 -12.89 -16.28 15.08
C VAL A 141 -13.44 -17.61 15.58
N VAL A 142 -14.67 -17.62 16.10
CA VAL A 142 -15.29 -18.87 16.57
C VAL A 142 -15.44 -19.87 15.42
N SER A 143 -15.84 -19.42 14.23
CA SER A 143 -15.90 -20.23 13.00
C SER A 143 -14.58 -20.96 12.74
N HIS A 144 -13.46 -20.23 12.82
CA HIS A 144 -12.14 -20.75 12.49
C HIS A 144 -11.73 -21.89 13.42
N PHE A 145 -11.97 -21.74 14.73
CA PHE A 145 -11.58 -22.75 15.73
C PHE A 145 -12.60 -23.87 15.90
N GLU A 146 -13.88 -23.63 15.62
CA GLU A 146 -14.98 -24.58 15.82
C GLU A 146 -15.49 -25.21 14.52
N GLU A 147 -14.61 -25.34 13.51
CA GLU A 147 -14.90 -26.04 12.24
C GLU A 147 -16.12 -25.47 11.48
N ASN A 148 -16.19 -24.14 11.35
CA ASN A 148 -17.20 -23.44 10.57
C ASN A 148 -18.66 -23.61 11.04
N ARG A 149 -18.87 -23.76 12.35
CA ARG A 149 -20.23 -23.86 12.93
C ARG A 149 -20.91 -22.52 13.20
N VAL A 150 -20.16 -21.42 13.13
CA VAL A 150 -20.60 -20.08 13.52
C VAL A 150 -20.23 -19.10 12.41
N HIS A 151 -21.18 -18.30 11.93
CA HIS A 151 -20.94 -17.38 10.81
C HIS A 151 -21.44 -15.95 11.07
N ASP A 152 -22.34 -15.82 12.03
CA ASP A 152 -23.00 -14.56 12.38
C ASP A 152 -23.37 -14.54 13.86
N GLU A 153 -23.95 -13.43 14.30
CA GLU A 153 -24.41 -13.26 15.69
C GLU A 153 -25.45 -14.32 16.12
N LYS A 154 -26.37 -14.69 15.23
CA LYS A 154 -27.46 -15.63 15.53
C LYS A 154 -26.92 -17.03 15.79
N THR A 155 -26.02 -17.48 14.92
CA THR A 155 -25.35 -18.77 15.03
C THR A 155 -24.38 -18.77 16.21
N LEU A 156 -23.67 -17.68 16.48
CA LEU A 156 -22.82 -17.53 17.68
C LEU A 156 -23.63 -17.68 18.97
N THR A 157 -24.76 -16.97 19.05
CA THR A 157 -25.64 -17.03 20.23
C THR A 157 -26.20 -18.43 20.42
N SER A 158 -26.65 -19.06 19.33
CA SER A 158 -27.18 -20.42 19.36
C SER A 158 -26.13 -21.43 19.79
N TRP A 159 -24.91 -21.31 19.26
CA TRP A 159 -23.78 -22.16 19.65
C TRP A 159 -23.43 -21.99 21.13
N LEU A 160 -23.34 -20.76 21.65
CA LEU A 160 -23.10 -20.50 23.07
C LEU A 160 -24.19 -21.08 24.00
N VAL A 161 -25.44 -21.14 23.53
CA VAL A 161 -26.53 -21.80 24.27
C VAL A 161 -26.29 -23.31 24.37
N HIS A 162 -25.87 -23.96 23.28
CA HIS A 162 -25.53 -25.38 23.29
C HIS A 162 -24.32 -25.70 24.18
N GLN A 163 -23.35 -24.78 24.24
CA GLN A 163 -22.19 -24.88 25.14
C GLN A 163 -22.50 -24.54 26.61
N LYS A 164 -23.79 -24.42 26.97
CA LYS A 164 -24.25 -24.10 28.34
C LYS A 164 -23.64 -22.80 28.90
N GLY A 165 -23.25 -21.87 28.03
CA GLY A 165 -22.65 -20.60 28.41
C GLY A 165 -21.23 -20.68 28.99
N GLN A 166 -20.53 -21.81 28.87
CA GLN A 166 -19.15 -21.93 29.31
C GLN A 166 -18.24 -20.95 28.53
N PRO A 167 -17.26 -20.31 29.20
CA PRO A 167 -16.31 -19.44 28.54
C PRO A 167 -15.37 -20.25 27.65
N HIS A 168 -15.23 -19.80 26.41
CA HIS A 168 -14.28 -20.36 25.44
C HIS A 168 -13.29 -19.26 25.09
N THR A 169 -11.99 -19.57 25.18
CA THR A 169 -10.90 -18.64 24.92
C THR A 169 -10.11 -19.12 23.72
N TYR A 170 -9.91 -18.21 22.76
CA TYR A 170 -9.17 -18.47 21.53
C TYR A 170 -7.99 -17.50 21.42
N THR A 171 -6.78 -18.01 21.26
CA THR A 171 -5.61 -17.17 21.00
C THR A 171 -5.58 -16.81 19.52
N CYS A 172 -5.71 -15.52 19.23
CA CYS A 172 -5.69 -14.97 17.89
C CYS A 172 -4.36 -14.27 17.62
N GLU A 173 -3.78 -14.58 16.48
CA GLU A 173 -2.56 -13.97 15.95
C GLU A 173 -2.91 -13.16 14.71
N GLY A 174 -2.31 -11.99 14.57
CA GLY A 174 -2.64 -11.11 13.45
C GLY A 174 -1.86 -9.82 13.47
N VAL A 175 -2.44 -8.82 12.83
CA VAL A 175 -1.89 -7.47 12.71
C VAL A 175 -2.87 -6.44 13.24
N VAL A 176 -2.35 -5.30 13.68
CA VAL A 176 -3.12 -4.10 13.94
C VAL A 176 -3.18 -3.30 12.65
N LEU A 177 -4.40 -3.01 12.21
CA LEU A 177 -4.70 -2.21 11.03
C LEU A 177 -5.26 -0.86 11.46
N GLU A 178 -4.58 0.21 11.10
CA GLU A 178 -5.06 1.58 11.23
C GLU A 178 -5.88 1.96 10.00
N LEU A 179 -7.16 2.29 10.20
CA LEU A 179 -8.03 2.78 9.12
C LEU A 179 -7.77 4.26 8.82
N PRO A 180 -8.22 4.79 7.67
CA PRO A 180 -8.13 6.22 7.37
C PRO A 180 -8.82 7.16 8.38
N SER A 181 -9.71 6.63 9.22
CA SER A 181 -10.31 7.38 10.33
C SER A 181 -9.37 7.58 11.52
N GLY A 182 -8.21 6.89 11.54
CA GLY A 182 -7.30 6.80 12.69
C GLY A 182 -7.69 5.72 13.70
N ASP A 183 -8.74 4.95 13.43
CA ASP A 183 -9.14 3.85 14.30
C ASP A 183 -8.30 2.61 14.04
N GLU A 184 -7.78 2.00 15.11
CA GLU A 184 -6.99 0.78 15.05
C GLU A 184 -7.81 -0.48 15.36
N TYR A 185 -7.67 -1.50 14.51
CA TYR A 185 -8.34 -2.78 14.67
C TYR A 185 -7.37 -3.94 14.58
N ALA A 186 -7.44 -4.86 15.54
CA ALA A 186 -6.72 -6.12 15.49
C ALA A 186 -7.43 -7.09 14.54
N ILE A 187 -6.78 -7.47 13.44
CA ILE A 187 -7.30 -8.36 12.41
C ILE A 187 -6.50 -9.67 12.43
N PRO A 188 -7.14 -10.83 12.71
CA PRO A 188 -6.47 -12.12 12.68
C PRO A 188 -5.94 -12.51 11.30
N PHE A 189 -4.80 -13.22 11.27
CA PHE A 189 -4.15 -13.67 10.03
C PHE A 189 -5.07 -14.50 9.14
N PHE A 190 -5.83 -15.43 9.72
CA PHE A 190 -6.70 -16.33 8.94
C PHE A 190 -7.82 -15.60 8.17
N LEU A 191 -8.03 -14.30 8.41
CA LEU A 191 -8.97 -13.47 7.63
C LEU A 191 -8.35 -12.89 6.35
N PHE A 192 -7.03 -12.91 6.22
CA PHE A 192 -6.33 -12.41 5.04
C PHE A 192 -6.26 -13.47 3.94
N SER A 193 -6.18 -13.02 2.69
CA SER A 193 -5.89 -13.89 1.55
C SER A 193 -4.46 -14.44 1.62
N GLU A 194 -4.18 -15.57 0.97
CA GLU A 194 -2.85 -16.18 0.90
C GLU A 194 -1.78 -15.19 0.43
N GLN A 195 -2.07 -14.40 -0.60
CA GLN A 195 -1.16 -13.38 -1.13
C GLN A 195 -0.82 -12.30 -0.09
N SER A 196 -1.79 -11.89 0.73
CA SER A 196 -1.54 -10.93 1.81
C SER A 196 -0.76 -11.58 2.95
N LEU A 197 -1.03 -12.85 3.24
CA LEU A 197 -0.31 -13.61 4.27
C LEU A 197 1.17 -13.83 3.94
N GLU A 198 1.50 -14.08 2.68
CA GLU A 198 2.90 -14.21 2.22
C GLU A 198 3.74 -12.98 2.57
N LEU A 199 3.12 -11.79 2.60
CA LEU A 199 3.78 -10.55 2.98
C LEU A 199 3.87 -10.38 4.51
N LEU A 200 2.84 -10.79 5.24
CA LEU A 200 2.71 -10.50 6.67
C LEU A 200 3.37 -11.54 7.59
N GLN A 201 3.38 -12.82 7.20
CA GLN A 201 3.84 -13.93 8.05
C GLN A 201 5.36 -13.96 8.35
N PRO A 202 6.27 -13.60 7.43
CA PRO A 202 7.70 -13.66 7.73
C PRO A 202 8.10 -12.80 8.94
N GLY A 203 7.65 -11.54 9.01
CA GLY A 203 7.95 -10.66 10.15
C GLY A 203 7.24 -11.06 11.45
N TRP A 204 6.13 -11.79 11.37
CA TRP A 204 5.44 -12.33 12.55
C TRP A 204 6.32 -13.31 13.31
N GLN A 205 7.04 -14.20 12.61
CA GLN A 205 7.87 -15.21 13.25
C GLN A 205 9.01 -14.56 14.04
N GLU A 206 9.62 -13.51 13.49
CA GLU A 206 10.63 -12.70 14.17
C GLU A 206 10.04 -11.98 15.39
N TRP A 207 8.89 -11.32 15.22
CA TRP A 207 8.20 -10.62 16.31
C TRP A 207 7.78 -11.57 17.43
N ALA A 208 7.26 -12.75 17.11
CA ALA A 208 6.82 -13.74 18.09
C ALA A 208 7.99 -14.37 18.86
N ALA A 209 9.18 -14.41 18.26
CA ALA A 209 10.40 -14.91 18.90
C ALA A 209 11.01 -13.90 19.91
N SER A 210 10.65 -12.62 19.85
CA SER A 210 11.26 -11.56 20.67
C SER A 210 10.87 -11.55 22.16
N GLN A 211 10.01 -12.47 22.62
CA GLN A 211 9.63 -12.73 24.03
C GLN A 211 9.56 -11.50 24.96
N ASN A 212 8.96 -10.39 24.51
CA ASN A 212 8.76 -9.12 25.23
C ASN A 212 9.92 -8.11 25.26
N ASP A 213 10.92 -8.29 24.41
CA ASP A 213 11.82 -7.18 24.07
C ASP A 213 11.01 -6.08 23.35
N TYR A 214 10.94 -4.89 23.96
CA TYR A 214 10.14 -3.78 23.46
C TYR A 214 10.76 -3.16 22.20
N ASP A 215 12.09 -3.02 22.18
CA ASP A 215 12.83 -2.42 21.07
C ASP A 215 12.73 -3.33 19.85
N ALA A 216 12.93 -4.64 20.05
CA ALA A 216 12.76 -5.63 18.98
C ALA A 216 11.31 -5.67 18.42
N LYS A 217 10.30 -5.38 19.24
CA LYS A 217 8.91 -5.28 18.77
C LYS A 217 8.67 -4.02 17.93
N GLN A 218 9.23 -2.88 18.34
CA GLN A 218 9.16 -1.65 17.57
C GLN A 218 9.85 -1.79 16.21
N ASP A 219 11.03 -2.40 16.19
CA ASP A 219 11.75 -2.68 14.94
C ASP A 219 10.94 -3.58 14.01
N ALA A 220 10.33 -4.63 14.56
CA ALA A 220 9.49 -5.53 13.77
C ALA A 220 8.23 -4.82 13.23
N ALA A 221 7.59 -3.96 14.01
CA ALA A 221 6.46 -3.14 13.56
C ALA A 221 6.88 -2.17 12.45
N PHE A 222 8.04 -1.53 12.60
CA PHE A 222 8.60 -0.63 11.61
C PHE A 222 8.94 -1.35 10.29
N ARG A 223 9.59 -2.51 10.37
CA ARG A 223 9.88 -3.35 9.20
C ARG A 223 8.59 -3.77 8.50
N LEU A 224 7.57 -4.18 9.26
CA LEU A 224 6.25 -4.55 8.74
C LEU A 224 5.60 -3.40 7.96
N GLN A 225 5.53 -2.20 8.54
CA GLN A 225 4.98 -1.01 7.90
C GLN A 225 5.68 -0.70 6.57
N SER A 226 7.01 -0.77 6.57
CA SER A 226 7.85 -0.52 5.39
C SER A 226 7.63 -1.55 4.28
N LEU A 227 7.60 -2.84 4.64
CA LEU A 227 7.35 -3.94 3.70
C LEU A 227 5.97 -3.81 3.05
N ALA A 228 4.96 -3.54 3.88
CA ALA A 228 3.59 -3.33 3.43
C ALA A 228 3.49 -2.16 2.45
N ALA A 229 4.04 -0.99 2.80
CA ALA A 229 4.01 0.21 1.96
C ALA A 229 4.64 -0.02 0.58
N ALA A 230 5.80 -0.67 0.53
CA ALA A 230 6.48 -0.93 -0.74
C ALA A 230 5.81 -2.03 -1.60
N SER A 231 5.16 -3.02 -0.97
CA SER A 231 4.42 -4.06 -1.71
C SER A 231 3.27 -3.47 -2.54
N GLN A 232 2.61 -2.42 -2.03
CA GLN A 232 1.48 -1.78 -2.69
C GLN A 232 1.90 -0.96 -3.91
N GLN A 233 3.05 -0.28 -3.83
CA GLN A 233 3.63 0.39 -4.99
C GLN A 233 3.90 -0.60 -6.13
N ASN A 234 4.33 -1.81 -5.79
CA ASN A 234 4.59 -2.85 -6.77
C ASN A 234 3.30 -3.40 -7.40
N ALA A 235 2.22 -3.51 -6.64
CA ALA A 235 0.92 -3.97 -7.13
C ALA A 235 0.35 -3.01 -8.19
N ASP A 236 0.38 -1.71 -7.95
CA ASP A 236 -0.10 -0.70 -8.90
C ASP A 236 0.67 -0.74 -10.22
N VAL A 237 2.00 -0.82 -10.15
CA VAL A 237 2.84 -0.89 -11.35
C VAL A 237 2.64 -2.23 -12.07
N ASN A 238 2.48 -3.35 -11.36
CA ASN A 238 2.18 -4.64 -11.97
C ASN A 238 0.82 -4.64 -12.67
N GLN A 239 -0.20 -4.02 -12.09
CA GLN A 239 -1.50 -3.87 -12.74
C GLN A 239 -1.39 -3.03 -14.02
N GLN A 240 -0.59 -1.95 -14.00
CA GLN A 240 -0.34 -1.14 -15.20
C GLN A 240 0.39 -1.94 -16.28
N ILE A 241 1.41 -2.72 -15.92
CA ILE A 241 2.14 -3.59 -16.86
C ILE A 241 1.22 -4.67 -17.43
N ALA A 242 0.41 -5.33 -16.61
CA ALA A 242 -0.54 -6.35 -17.07
C ALA A 242 -1.60 -5.74 -18.02
N ARG A 243 -2.13 -4.56 -17.69
CA ARG A 243 -3.01 -3.80 -18.60
C ARG A 243 -2.30 -3.44 -19.90
N MET A 244 -1.01 -3.11 -19.83
CA MET A 244 -0.23 -2.80 -21.03
C MET A 244 0.03 -4.04 -21.88
N GLN A 245 0.37 -5.17 -21.26
CA GLN A 245 0.54 -6.47 -21.92
C GLN A 245 -0.76 -6.96 -22.56
N LEU A 246 -1.91 -6.83 -21.91
CA LEU A 246 -3.21 -7.12 -22.52
C LEU A 246 -3.48 -6.22 -23.73
N GLY A 247 -3.11 -4.93 -23.65
CA GLY A 247 -3.16 -4.01 -24.77
C GLY A 247 -2.25 -4.42 -25.94
N LEU A 248 -1.05 -4.91 -25.65
CA LEU A 248 -0.09 -5.38 -26.66
C LEU A 248 -0.53 -6.72 -27.29
N GLN A 249 -1.02 -7.66 -26.48
CA GLN A 249 -1.57 -8.93 -26.97
C GLN A 249 -2.80 -8.70 -27.86
N ALA A 250 -3.68 -7.75 -27.50
CA ALA A 250 -4.81 -7.34 -28.35
C ALA A 250 -4.36 -6.77 -29.71
N VAL A 251 -3.13 -6.23 -29.79
CA VAL A 251 -2.53 -5.74 -31.04
C VAL A 251 -1.92 -6.89 -31.84
N GLU A 252 -1.26 -7.84 -31.18
CA GLU A 252 -0.69 -9.04 -31.80
C GLU A 252 -1.76 -9.95 -32.41
N VAL A 253 -2.91 -10.13 -31.74
CA VAL A 253 -4.04 -10.92 -32.25
C VAL A 253 -4.97 -10.14 -33.21
N GLY A 254 -4.61 -8.91 -33.58
CA GLY A 254 -5.35 -8.08 -34.54
C GLY A 254 -6.70 -7.54 -34.05
N ALA A 255 -6.97 -7.57 -32.74
CA ALA A 255 -8.20 -7.04 -32.17
C ALA A 255 -8.20 -5.50 -32.08
N THR A 256 -7.02 -4.87 -32.03
CA THR A 256 -6.82 -3.41 -32.04
C THR A 256 -5.47 -3.05 -32.71
N SER A 257 -5.25 -1.80 -33.11
CA SER A 257 -3.94 -1.31 -33.54
C SER A 257 -3.41 -0.26 -32.54
N LEU A 258 -2.10 -0.05 -32.51
CA LEU A 258 -1.49 1.08 -31.80
C LEU A 258 -1.44 2.29 -32.73
N TRP A 259 -1.82 3.44 -32.19
CA TRP A 259 -1.86 4.71 -32.90
C TRP A 259 -1.11 5.77 -32.11
N GLU A 260 -0.35 6.59 -32.82
CA GLU A 260 0.28 7.79 -32.29
C GLU A 260 -0.63 8.97 -32.59
N VAL A 261 -1.06 9.66 -31.55
CA VAL A 261 -1.94 10.83 -31.61
C VAL A 261 -1.14 12.03 -31.12
N MET A 262 -0.97 13.03 -31.97
CA MET A 262 -0.44 14.32 -31.55
C MET A 262 -1.56 15.09 -30.86
N LEU A 263 -1.31 15.61 -29.67
CA LEU A 263 -2.25 16.37 -28.86
C LEU A 263 -1.74 17.80 -28.72
N TYR A 264 -2.63 18.76 -28.89
CA TYR A 264 -2.34 20.18 -28.66
C TYR A 264 -3.08 20.67 -27.42
N PRO A 265 -2.46 21.52 -26.60
CA PRO A 265 -3.13 22.10 -25.43
C PRO A 265 -4.33 22.94 -25.87
N GLY A 266 -5.48 22.73 -25.23
CA GLY A 266 -6.65 23.58 -25.39
C GLY A 266 -6.43 24.96 -24.79
N ARG A 267 -7.31 25.91 -25.15
CA ARG A 267 -7.23 27.29 -24.65
C ARG A 267 -7.37 27.31 -23.12
N GLY A 268 -6.31 27.72 -22.43
CA GLY A 268 -6.25 27.76 -20.95
C GLY A 268 -5.63 26.53 -20.29
N VAL A 269 -5.17 25.54 -21.06
CA VAL A 269 -4.42 24.39 -20.54
C VAL A 269 -2.92 24.68 -20.65
N PRO A 270 -2.19 24.81 -19.53
CA PRO A 270 -0.75 25.01 -19.57
C PRO A 270 -0.05 23.69 -19.94
N GLY A 271 0.57 23.63 -21.11
CA GLY A 271 1.46 22.52 -21.46
C GLY A 271 1.88 22.51 -22.94
N PRO A 272 2.99 21.84 -23.28
CA PRO A 272 3.43 21.71 -24.66
C PRO A 272 2.55 20.71 -25.44
N PRO A 273 2.59 20.71 -26.78
CA PRO A 273 2.04 19.62 -27.58
C PRO A 273 2.64 18.27 -27.14
N LEU A 274 1.79 17.25 -27.05
CA LEU A 274 2.17 15.90 -26.60
C LEU A 274 2.04 14.92 -27.75
N CYS A 275 2.91 13.93 -27.78
CA CYS A 275 2.76 12.78 -28.65
C CYS A 275 2.45 11.57 -27.76
N VAL A 276 1.27 10.96 -27.93
CA VAL A 276 0.83 9.83 -27.10
C VAL A 276 0.51 8.62 -27.97
N VAL A 277 0.97 7.44 -27.53
CA VAL A 277 0.66 6.17 -28.18
C VAL A 277 -0.48 5.50 -27.43
N VAL A 278 -1.57 5.21 -28.15
CA VAL A 278 -2.80 4.65 -27.58
C VAL A 278 -3.35 3.51 -28.44
N PRO A 279 -3.96 2.48 -27.82
CA PRO A 279 -4.65 1.43 -28.56
C PRO A 279 -5.99 1.94 -29.10
N GLY A 280 -6.35 1.52 -30.31
CA GLY A 280 -7.62 1.85 -30.94
C GLY A 280 -7.93 0.93 -32.11
N ARG A 281 -9.21 0.60 -32.33
CA ARG A 281 -9.63 -0.17 -33.51
C ARG A 281 -9.49 0.65 -34.80
N ASP A 282 -9.64 1.96 -34.69
CA ASP A 282 -9.45 2.92 -35.77
C ASP A 282 -8.90 4.25 -35.22
N SER A 283 -8.60 5.19 -36.11
CA SER A 283 -8.05 6.50 -35.76
C SER A 283 -9.01 7.36 -34.93
N ARG A 284 -10.34 7.15 -35.03
CA ARG A 284 -11.34 7.88 -34.24
C ARG A 284 -11.35 7.38 -32.80
N ALA A 285 -11.37 6.06 -32.61
CA ALA A 285 -11.27 5.42 -31.30
C ALA A 285 -9.94 5.77 -30.61
N ALA A 286 -8.83 5.78 -31.35
CA ALA A 286 -7.53 6.22 -30.84
C ALA A 286 -7.56 7.70 -30.38
N SER A 287 -8.12 8.60 -31.19
CA SER A 287 -8.24 10.02 -30.83
C SER A 287 -9.08 10.22 -29.57
N ALA A 288 -10.21 9.51 -29.45
CA ALA A 288 -11.06 9.55 -28.27
C ALA A 288 -10.33 9.03 -27.01
N ASN A 289 -9.61 7.92 -27.13
CA ASN A 289 -8.81 7.35 -26.04
C ASN A 289 -7.67 8.29 -25.60
N ALA A 290 -7.03 8.99 -26.55
CA ALA A 290 -5.99 9.97 -26.26
C ALA A 290 -6.54 11.20 -25.52
N MET A 291 -7.71 11.70 -25.91
CA MET A 291 -8.40 12.80 -25.21
C MET A 291 -8.87 12.42 -23.82
N GLN A 292 -9.40 11.20 -23.66
CA GLN A 292 -9.85 10.70 -22.35
C GLN A 292 -8.71 10.64 -21.33
N ARG A 293 -7.50 10.28 -21.79
CA ARG A 293 -6.29 10.23 -20.95
C ARG A 293 -5.65 11.61 -20.73
N ASN A 294 -5.98 12.61 -21.54
CA ASN A 294 -5.39 13.95 -21.48
C ASN A 294 -6.49 15.03 -21.55
N PRO A 295 -7.23 15.26 -20.46
CA PRO A 295 -8.33 16.21 -20.43
C PRO A 295 -7.86 17.63 -20.78
N GLY A 296 -8.63 18.33 -21.61
CA GLY A 296 -8.31 19.70 -22.04
C GLY A 296 -7.33 19.80 -23.21
N TYR A 297 -6.77 18.69 -23.69
CA TYR A 297 -6.03 18.65 -24.95
C TYR A 297 -6.95 18.30 -26.13
N THR A 298 -6.65 18.85 -27.30
CA THR A 298 -7.35 18.59 -28.56
C THR A 298 -6.51 17.71 -29.48
N PRO A 299 -7.11 16.70 -30.14
CA PRO A 299 -6.39 15.79 -31.00
C PRO A 299 -6.03 16.46 -32.33
N GLY A 300 -4.79 16.25 -32.73
CA GLY A 300 -4.20 16.66 -33.99
C GLY A 300 -3.99 15.46 -34.93
N PRO A 301 -2.90 15.44 -35.72
CA PRO A 301 -2.58 14.33 -36.60
C PRO A 301 -2.50 12.98 -35.88
N VAL A 302 -3.02 11.93 -36.52
CA VAL A 302 -3.02 10.56 -36.02
C VAL A 302 -2.40 9.63 -37.04
N ARG A 303 -1.46 8.78 -36.61
CA ARG A 303 -0.86 7.74 -37.46
C ARG A 303 -0.91 6.36 -36.80
N LYS A 304 -1.11 5.31 -37.59
CA LYS A 304 -0.99 3.91 -37.13
C LYS A 304 0.49 3.59 -36.96
N VAL A 305 0.85 2.98 -35.83
CA VAL A 305 2.24 2.62 -35.49
C VAL A 305 2.45 1.10 -35.60
N ALA A 306 1.49 0.30 -35.15
CA ALA A 306 1.59 -1.16 -35.17
C ALA A 306 0.20 -1.83 -35.14
N GLY A 307 0.11 -3.07 -35.63
CA GLY A 307 -1.14 -3.85 -35.73
C GLY A 307 -1.67 -3.93 -37.17
N TRP A 308 -2.59 -4.88 -37.40
CA TRP A 308 -3.21 -5.14 -38.70
C TRP A 308 -4.09 -3.97 -39.17
#